data_AF-A0A2G6DT80-F1
#
_entry.id   AF-A0A2G6DT80-F1
#
_cell.length_a   1.000
_cell.length_b   1.000
_cell.length_c   1.000
_cell.angle_alpha   90.00
_cell.angle_beta   90.00
_cell.angle_gamma   90.00
#
_symmetry.space_group_name_H-M   'P 1'
#
loop_
_entity.id
_entity.type
_entity.pdbx_description
1 polymer ?
#
loop_
_entity_poly.entity_id
_entity_poly.type
_entity_poly.pdbx_seq_one_letter_code
_entity_poly.pdbx_strand_id
1 'polypeptide(L)'
;MLWAAQVRGTPLPERVTGASLVWDLSAAAAQAGYPVFLLGAGPGIAQQAAQRFTACYPGLRIAGTYCPPAGFDTDEEQLSQLATTIRDSAARLVFVALGFPKQERVSARLQRSLPDVWFLGCGGALDMAAGHVERAHPVLQKVGAEWLHRLIKEPRRLAKRYLIDDVPYAVAMLGRAAADRRSGAAATPPTTASPQHGESS
;
A
#
# COMPACT_ATOMS: atom_id res chain seq x y z
N MET A 1 3.06 3.63 1.91
CA MET A 1 3.26 3.46 3.36
C MET A 1 3.92 2.12 3.58
N LEU A 2 5.10 2.15 4.20
CA LEU A 2 6.09 1.07 4.27
C LEU A 2 5.98 0.26 5.57
N TRP A 3 4.76 0.04 6.07
CA TRP A 3 4.56 -0.52 7.41
C TRP A 3 3.55 -1.66 7.39
N ALA A 4 4.05 -2.89 7.15
CA ALA A 4 3.46 -4.14 7.62
C ALA A 4 4.42 -5.35 7.50
N ALA A 5 5.74 -5.14 7.53
CA ALA A 5 6.74 -6.22 7.45
C ALA A 5 7.33 -6.59 8.83
N GLN A 6 6.52 -6.55 9.90
CA GLN A 6 6.97 -6.92 11.25
C GLN A 6 6.09 -7.99 11.91
N VAL A 7 5.63 -8.99 11.14
CA VAL A 7 4.98 -10.18 11.74
C VAL A 7 5.82 -11.45 11.60
N ARG A 8 6.90 -11.46 10.82
CA ARG A 8 7.86 -12.58 10.79
C ARG A 8 9.27 -12.02 10.67
N GLY A 9 10.12 -12.30 11.65
CA GLY A 9 11.46 -11.73 11.83
C GLY A 9 12.48 -12.11 10.76
N THR A 10 12.27 -11.68 9.52
CA THR A 10 13.25 -11.72 8.44
C THR A 10 13.50 -10.29 7.96
N PRO A 11 14.70 -9.72 8.15
CA PRO A 11 15.00 -8.38 7.66
C PRO A 11 14.97 -8.39 6.13
N LEU A 12 14.07 -7.62 5.52
CA LEU A 12 14.03 -7.46 4.06
C LEU A 12 15.21 -6.59 3.64
N PRO A 13 16.11 -7.10 2.77
CA PRO A 13 17.16 -6.29 2.20
C PRO A 13 16.56 -5.38 1.13
N GLU A 14 17.01 -4.13 1.16
CA GLU A 14 16.81 -3.16 0.11
C GLU A 14 15.38 -2.62 -0.10
N ARG A 15 15.35 -1.37 -0.56
CA ARG A 15 14.15 -0.53 -0.64
C ARG A 15 13.28 -1.02 -1.81
N VAL A 16 12.48 -2.06 -1.58
CA VAL A 16 11.54 -2.59 -2.59
C VAL A 16 10.45 -1.53 -2.81
N THR A 17 10.53 -0.81 -3.93
CA THR A 17 9.43 0.04 -4.38
C THR A 17 8.19 -0.85 -4.57
N GLY A 18 7.00 -0.42 -4.16
CA GLY A 18 5.78 -1.25 -4.33
C GLY A 18 5.53 -1.70 -5.79
N ALA A 19 6.16 -1.02 -6.75
CA ALA A 19 6.17 -1.37 -8.17
C ALA A 19 7.07 -2.57 -8.52
N SER A 20 8.17 -2.81 -7.81
CA SER A 20 9.04 -3.98 -8.04
C SER A 20 8.47 -5.24 -7.39
N LEU A 21 7.79 -5.08 -6.24
CA LEU A 21 7.23 -6.20 -5.49
C LEU A 21 6.21 -7.03 -6.29
N VAL A 22 5.41 -6.41 -7.16
CA VAL A 22 4.45 -7.14 -8.01
C VAL A 22 5.14 -8.05 -9.02
N TRP A 23 6.33 -7.67 -9.50
CA TRP A 23 7.13 -8.50 -10.41
C TRP A 23 7.77 -9.67 -9.65
N ASP A 24 8.40 -9.39 -8.51
CA ASP A 24 9.05 -10.41 -7.69
C ASP A 24 8.04 -11.46 -7.20
N LEU A 25 6.86 -11.03 -6.76
CA LEU A 25 5.78 -11.94 -6.36
C LEU A 25 5.17 -12.69 -7.54
N SER A 26 5.12 -12.09 -8.73
CA SER A 26 4.68 -12.80 -9.94
C SER A 26 5.67 -13.90 -10.31
N ALA A 27 6.98 -13.63 -10.22
CA ALA A 27 8.01 -14.63 -10.44
C ALA A 27 7.89 -15.79 -9.42
N ALA A 28 7.75 -15.46 -8.13
CA ALA A 28 7.57 -16.46 -7.07
C ALA A 28 6.27 -17.26 -7.24
N ALA A 29 5.17 -16.60 -7.61
CA ALA A 29 3.88 -17.25 -7.86
C ALA A 29 3.96 -18.20 -9.07
N ALA A 30 4.69 -17.84 -10.12
CA ALA A 30 4.93 -18.72 -11.26
C ALA A 30 5.71 -19.99 -10.85
N GLN A 31 6.74 -19.86 -10.03
CA GLN A 31 7.50 -21.00 -9.51
C GLN A 31 6.67 -21.90 -8.60
N ALA A 32 5.83 -21.31 -7.74
CA ALA A 32 4.97 -22.04 -6.82
C ALA A 32 3.65 -22.56 -7.45
N GLY A 33 3.37 -22.20 -8.70
CA GLY A 33 2.10 -22.52 -9.38
C GLY A 33 0.87 -21.84 -8.75
N TYR A 34 1.07 -20.72 -8.05
CA TYR A 34 0.02 -20.00 -7.33
C TYR A 34 -0.77 -19.09 -8.28
N PRO A 35 -2.10 -19.23 -8.38
CA PRO A 35 -2.92 -18.38 -9.22
C PRO A 35 -3.01 -16.95 -8.67
N VAL A 36 -2.78 -15.96 -9.55
CA VAL A 36 -2.79 -14.52 -9.23
C VAL A 36 -4.00 -13.86 -9.86
N PHE A 37 -4.73 -13.06 -9.08
CA PHE A 37 -5.85 -12.24 -9.54
C PHE A 37 -5.48 -10.76 -9.54
N LEU A 38 -5.89 -10.03 -10.58
CA LEU A 38 -5.60 -8.60 -10.71
C LEU A 38 -6.89 -7.79 -10.56
N LEU A 39 -6.98 -7.01 -9.47
CA LEU A 39 -8.17 -6.24 -9.10
C LEU A 39 -7.90 -4.73 -9.21
N GLY A 40 -8.73 -4.02 -9.96
CA GLY A 40 -8.67 -2.57 -10.09
C GLY A 40 -7.95 -2.10 -11.36
N ALA A 41 -7.29 -0.94 -11.25
CA ALA A 41 -6.85 -0.11 -12.36
C ALA A 41 -8.00 0.34 -13.27
N GLY A 42 -7.68 1.05 -14.37
CA GLY A 42 -8.67 1.41 -15.38
C GLY A 42 -9.13 0.21 -16.23
N PRO A 43 -10.24 0.36 -17.00
CA PRO A 43 -10.70 -0.68 -17.93
C PRO A 43 -9.57 -1.16 -18.86
N GLY A 44 -9.39 -2.48 -18.94
CA GLY A 44 -8.36 -3.12 -19.78
C GLY A 44 -6.92 -3.09 -19.22
N ILE A 45 -6.62 -2.26 -18.21
CA ILE A 45 -5.25 -2.14 -17.67
C ILE A 45 -4.80 -3.42 -16.98
N ALA A 46 -5.65 -4.00 -16.12
CA ALA A 46 -5.35 -5.27 -15.45
C ALA A 46 -5.11 -6.41 -16.45
N GLN A 47 -5.87 -6.44 -17.56
CA GLN A 47 -5.71 -7.45 -18.61
C GLN A 47 -4.37 -7.31 -19.35
N GLN A 48 -3.96 -6.09 -19.66
CA GLN A 48 -2.65 -5.84 -20.28
C GLN A 48 -1.49 -6.16 -19.33
N ALA A 49 -1.64 -5.83 -18.04
CA ALA A 49 -0.67 -6.22 -17.02
C ALA A 49 -0.55 -7.75 -16.93
N ALA A 50 -1.67 -8.47 -16.93
CA ALA A 50 -1.69 -9.94 -16.97
C ALA A 50 -0.92 -10.50 -18.17
N GLN A 51 -1.17 -9.98 -19.39
CA GLN A 51 -0.45 -10.40 -20.60
C GLN A 51 1.06 -10.22 -20.47
N ARG A 52 1.50 -9.09 -19.91
CA ARG A 52 2.93 -8.82 -19.71
C ARG A 52 3.54 -9.70 -18.63
N PHE A 53 2.84 -9.94 -17.53
CA PHE A 53 3.33 -10.86 -16.51
C PHE A 53 3.48 -12.28 -17.06
N THR A 54 2.51 -12.77 -17.82
CA THR A 54 2.59 -14.11 -18.43
C THR A 54 3.67 -14.20 -19.52
N ALA A 55 3.91 -13.11 -20.26
CA ALA A 55 5.02 -13.06 -21.22
C ALA A 55 6.39 -13.11 -20.54
N CYS A 56 6.56 -12.43 -19.41
CA CYS A 56 7.79 -12.47 -18.61
C CYS A 56 7.94 -13.77 -17.81
N TYR A 57 6.84 -14.37 -17.40
CA TYR A 57 6.80 -15.57 -16.57
C TYR A 57 5.83 -16.61 -17.16
N PRO A 58 6.27 -17.45 -18.12
CA PRO A 58 5.40 -18.40 -18.82
C PRO A 58 4.67 -19.43 -17.93
N GLY A 59 5.15 -19.66 -16.70
CA GLY A 59 4.48 -20.52 -15.71
C GLY A 59 3.46 -19.81 -14.82
N LEU A 60 3.30 -18.48 -14.96
CA LEU A 60 2.38 -17.71 -14.13
C LEU A 60 0.93 -17.96 -14.52
N ARG A 61 0.14 -18.37 -13.54
CA ARG A 61 -1.30 -18.56 -13.69
C ARG A 61 -2.03 -17.28 -13.30
N ILE A 62 -2.61 -16.59 -14.27
CA ILE A 62 -3.56 -15.49 -14.00
C ILE A 62 -4.94 -16.10 -13.80
N ALA A 63 -5.43 -16.04 -12.56
CA ALA A 63 -6.74 -16.55 -12.15
C ALA A 63 -7.90 -15.69 -12.71
N GLY A 64 -7.65 -14.40 -12.88
CA GLY A 64 -8.63 -13.47 -13.42
C GLY A 64 -8.19 -12.01 -13.30
N THR A 65 -8.92 -11.15 -13.99
CA THR A 65 -8.75 -9.70 -13.94
C THR A 65 -10.12 -9.05 -13.79
N TYR A 66 -10.24 -8.05 -12.93
CA TYR A 66 -11.52 -7.35 -12.76
C TYR A 66 -11.32 -5.87 -12.45
N CYS A 67 -12.03 -5.02 -13.20
CA CYS A 67 -12.11 -3.58 -12.99
C CYS A 67 -13.51 -3.26 -12.45
N PRO A 68 -13.70 -3.12 -11.13
CA PRO A 68 -15.02 -2.84 -10.57
C PRO A 68 -15.50 -1.43 -10.94
N PRO A 69 -16.83 -1.21 -11.03
CA PRO A 69 -17.39 0.11 -11.27
C PRO A 69 -17.14 1.06 -10.08
N ALA A 70 -17.30 2.37 -10.31
CA ALA A 70 -17.23 3.35 -9.23
C ALA A 70 -18.32 3.08 -8.17
N GLY A 71 -17.96 3.16 -6.89
CA GLY A 71 -18.90 2.96 -5.78
C GLY A 71 -19.16 1.50 -5.38
N PHE A 72 -18.56 0.51 -6.05
CA PHE A 72 -18.73 -0.90 -5.69
C PHE A 72 -18.36 -1.19 -4.22
N ASP A 73 -17.43 -0.43 -3.63
CA ASP A 73 -16.94 -0.66 -2.27
C ASP A 73 -17.93 -0.27 -1.16
N THR A 74 -19.03 0.41 -1.53
CA THR A 74 -20.14 0.72 -0.64
C THR A 74 -21.37 -0.15 -0.88
N ASP A 75 -21.35 -0.97 -1.92
CA ASP A 75 -22.43 -1.90 -2.27
C ASP A 75 -22.05 -3.31 -1.79
N GLU A 76 -22.80 -3.82 -0.82
CA GLU A 76 -22.57 -5.15 -0.24
C GLU A 76 -22.76 -6.28 -1.25
N GLU A 77 -23.68 -6.12 -2.20
CA GLU A 77 -23.93 -7.13 -3.22
C GLU A 77 -22.74 -7.22 -4.18
N GLN A 78 -22.26 -6.08 -4.66
CA GLN A 78 -21.08 -6.03 -5.54
C GLN A 78 -19.82 -6.55 -4.86
N LEU A 79 -19.61 -6.23 -3.58
CA LEU A 79 -18.47 -6.78 -2.83
C LEU A 79 -18.60 -8.28 -2.59
N SER A 80 -19.81 -8.78 -2.35
CA SER A 80 -20.06 -10.22 -2.21
C SER A 80 -19.83 -10.96 -3.53
N GLN A 81 -20.30 -10.39 -4.65
CA GLN A 81 -20.05 -10.90 -5.99
C GLN A 81 -18.55 -10.91 -6.31
N LEU A 82 -17.82 -9.85 -5.94
CA LEU A 82 -16.36 -9.81 -6.08
C LEU A 82 -15.67 -10.91 -5.25
N ALA A 83 -16.08 -11.11 -4.01
CA ALA A 83 -15.53 -12.17 -3.17
C ALA A 83 -15.77 -13.56 -3.79
N THR A 84 -16.95 -13.81 -4.32
CA THR A 84 -17.27 -15.05 -5.05
C THR A 84 -16.44 -15.20 -6.31
N THR A 85 -16.31 -14.14 -7.12
CA THR A 85 -15.45 -14.15 -8.32
C THR A 85 -14.00 -14.53 -7.99
N ILE A 86 -13.44 -13.95 -6.93
CA ILE A 86 -12.07 -14.26 -6.50
C ILE A 86 -11.98 -15.71 -5.99
N ARG A 87 -12.95 -16.18 -5.21
CA ARG A 87 -13.00 -17.57 -4.72
C ARG A 87 -13.04 -18.57 -5.86
N ASP A 88 -13.94 -18.37 -6.81
CA ASP A 88 -14.18 -19.30 -7.91
C ASP A 88 -13.01 -19.33 -8.90
N SER A 89 -12.24 -18.22 -8.98
CA SER A 89 -11.00 -18.17 -9.73
C SER A 89 -9.84 -18.99 -9.11
N ALA A 90 -10.01 -19.50 -7.89
CA ALA A 90 -8.97 -20.17 -7.10
C ALA A 90 -7.72 -19.30 -6.87
N ALA A 91 -7.87 -17.98 -6.87
CA ALA A 91 -6.79 -17.05 -6.62
C ALA A 91 -6.20 -17.27 -5.22
N ARG A 92 -4.87 -17.30 -5.13
CA ARG A 92 -4.14 -17.33 -3.85
C ARG A 92 -3.49 -16.00 -3.51
N LEU A 93 -3.29 -15.16 -4.52
CA LEU A 93 -2.74 -13.82 -4.39
C LEU A 93 -3.56 -12.84 -5.24
N VAL A 94 -3.93 -11.71 -4.67
CA VAL A 94 -4.70 -10.64 -5.31
C VAL A 94 -3.89 -9.36 -5.28
N PHE A 95 -3.57 -8.82 -6.46
CA PHE A 95 -3.00 -7.48 -6.58
C PHE A 95 -4.11 -6.45 -6.68
N VAL A 96 -4.14 -5.52 -5.72
CA VAL A 96 -5.22 -4.53 -5.57
C VAL A 96 -4.71 -3.14 -5.97
N ALA A 97 -5.20 -2.67 -7.11
CA ALA A 97 -4.88 -1.38 -7.73
C ALA A 97 -6.08 -0.42 -7.68
N LEU A 98 -6.64 -0.20 -6.49
CA LEU A 98 -7.82 0.67 -6.28
C LEU A 98 -7.45 2.06 -5.73
N GLY A 99 -6.17 2.26 -5.38
CA GLY A 99 -5.66 3.46 -4.75
C GLY A 99 -5.97 3.56 -3.26
N PHE A 100 -5.15 4.31 -2.54
CA PHE A 100 -5.36 4.61 -1.12
C PHE A 100 -6.47 5.66 -0.95
N PRO A 101 -7.35 5.55 0.06
CA PRO A 101 -7.45 4.51 1.09
C PRO A 101 -8.37 3.32 0.73
N LYS A 102 -8.87 3.27 -0.51
CA LYS A 102 -9.88 2.30 -0.93
C LYS A 102 -9.34 0.86 -0.90
N GLN A 103 -8.11 0.66 -1.41
CA GLN A 103 -7.51 -0.66 -1.49
C GLN A 103 -7.36 -1.33 -0.11
N GLU A 104 -7.01 -0.58 0.94
CA GLU A 104 -6.87 -1.12 2.31
C GLU A 104 -8.23 -1.56 2.87
N ARG A 105 -9.26 -0.73 2.71
CA ARG A 105 -10.62 -1.05 3.18
C ARG A 105 -11.19 -2.26 2.45
N VAL A 106 -11.10 -2.27 1.12
CA VAL A 106 -11.62 -3.37 0.30
C VAL A 106 -10.88 -4.67 0.60
N SER A 107 -9.55 -4.63 0.70
CA SER A 107 -8.74 -5.81 1.04
C SER A 107 -9.12 -6.35 2.42
N ALA A 108 -9.24 -5.49 3.44
CA ALA A 108 -9.62 -5.92 4.78
C ALA A 108 -11.02 -6.56 4.82
N ARG A 109 -11.96 -6.08 3.99
CA ARG A 109 -13.30 -6.66 3.87
C ARG A 109 -13.27 -8.01 3.16
N LEU A 110 -12.60 -8.10 2.01
CA LEU A 110 -12.48 -9.34 1.24
C LEU A 110 -11.75 -10.43 2.03
N GLN A 111 -10.72 -10.07 2.80
CA GLN A 111 -9.96 -11.00 3.63
C GLN A 111 -10.81 -11.69 4.70
N ARG A 112 -11.89 -11.05 5.20
CA ARG A 112 -12.82 -11.70 6.12
C ARG A 112 -13.59 -12.85 5.46
N SER A 113 -13.86 -12.76 4.16
CA SER A 113 -14.59 -13.75 3.38
C SER A 113 -13.68 -14.73 2.63
N LEU A 114 -12.38 -14.43 2.57
CA LEU A 114 -11.35 -15.13 1.81
C LEU A 114 -10.05 -15.24 2.66
N PRO A 115 -10.07 -15.97 3.78
CA PRO A 115 -8.95 -16.01 4.74
C PRO A 115 -7.67 -16.61 4.16
N ASP A 116 -7.78 -17.48 3.16
CA ASP A 116 -6.65 -18.18 2.52
C ASP A 116 -6.02 -17.39 1.36
N VAL A 117 -6.57 -16.20 1.04
CA VAL A 117 -6.15 -15.37 -0.09
C VAL A 117 -5.31 -14.20 0.42
N TRP A 118 -4.14 -14.01 -0.19
CA TRP A 118 -3.26 -12.89 0.14
C TRP A 118 -3.62 -11.67 -0.69
N PHE A 119 -3.74 -10.50 -0.06
CA PHE A 119 -4.02 -9.24 -0.73
C PHE A 119 -2.82 -8.32 -0.65
N LEU A 120 -2.39 -7.80 -1.81
CA LEU A 120 -1.33 -6.81 -1.90
C LEU A 120 -1.86 -5.53 -2.55
N GLY A 121 -1.94 -4.46 -1.76
CA GLY A 121 -2.16 -3.11 -2.29
C GLY A 121 -0.98 -2.67 -3.13
N CYS A 122 -1.18 -2.47 -4.43
CA CYS A 122 -0.12 -2.16 -5.38
C CYS A 122 -0.29 -0.79 -6.08
N GLY A 123 -1.37 -0.06 -5.79
CA GLY A 123 -1.60 1.28 -6.33
C GLY A 123 -1.46 1.31 -7.86
N GLY A 124 -0.63 2.23 -8.39
CA GLY A 124 -0.38 2.35 -9.83
C GLY A 124 0.59 1.32 -10.43
N ALA A 125 0.94 0.25 -9.69
CA ALA A 125 1.88 -0.76 -10.20
C ALA A 125 1.32 -1.53 -11.41
N LEU A 126 0.00 -1.77 -11.47
CA LEU A 126 -0.62 -2.39 -12.65
C LEU A 126 -0.58 -1.46 -13.87
N ASP A 127 -0.78 -0.15 -13.70
CA ASP A 127 -0.63 0.83 -14.78
C ASP A 127 0.79 0.87 -15.34
N MET A 128 1.80 0.81 -14.45
CA MET A 128 3.20 0.71 -14.84
C MET A 128 3.50 -0.63 -15.53
N ALA A 129 2.96 -1.73 -15.00
CA ALA A 129 3.13 -3.05 -15.58
C ALA A 129 2.52 -3.11 -16.98
N ALA A 130 1.30 -2.60 -17.17
CA ALA A 130 0.63 -2.47 -18.47
C ALA A 130 1.36 -1.53 -19.44
N GLY A 131 2.27 -0.68 -18.97
CA GLY A 131 3.04 0.27 -19.78
C GLY A 131 2.29 1.54 -20.15
N HIS A 132 1.18 1.82 -19.46
CA HIS A 132 0.44 3.06 -19.60
C HIS A 132 1.04 4.23 -18.83
N VAL A 133 1.94 3.94 -17.87
CA VAL A 133 2.68 4.95 -17.11
C VAL A 133 4.17 4.65 -17.22
N GLU A 134 4.91 5.54 -17.88
CA GLU A 134 6.37 5.53 -17.85
C GLU A 134 6.87 5.69 -16.40
N ARG A 135 7.79 4.82 -15.97
CA ARG A 135 8.50 4.97 -14.69
C ARG A 135 9.11 6.36 -14.64
N ALA A 136 8.88 7.12 -13.57
CA ALA A 136 9.59 8.38 -13.36
C ALA A 136 11.11 8.11 -13.40
N HIS A 137 11.87 8.97 -14.09
CA HIS A 137 13.31 8.82 -14.31
C HIS A 137 14.03 8.42 -12.99
N PRO A 138 15.02 7.50 -13.00
CA PRO A 138 15.64 6.94 -11.79
C PRO A 138 16.14 7.99 -10.78
N VAL A 139 16.50 9.17 -11.28
CA VAL A 139 16.88 10.33 -10.47
C VAL A 139 15.72 10.84 -9.61
N LEU A 140 14.48 10.91 -10.12
CA LEU A 140 13.32 11.36 -9.34
C LEU A 140 12.87 10.34 -8.28
N GLN A 141 13.07 9.03 -8.53
CA GLN A 141 12.80 7.98 -7.55
C GLN A 141 13.76 8.05 -6.35
N LYS A 142 15.02 8.44 -6.57
CA LYS A 142 16.03 8.59 -5.51
C LYS A 142 15.76 9.77 -4.57
N VAL A 143 15.09 10.82 -5.04
CA VAL A 143 14.85 12.06 -4.27
C VAL A 143 13.48 12.08 -3.58
N GLY A 144 12.62 11.06 -3.79
CA GLY A 144 11.27 11.03 -3.22
C GLY A 144 10.31 12.10 -3.77
N ALA A 145 10.69 12.76 -4.86
CA ALA A 145 9.96 13.86 -5.50
C ALA A 145 8.80 13.40 -6.40
N GLU A 146 8.47 12.11 -6.38
CA GLU A 146 7.34 11.53 -7.13
C GLU A 146 6.00 12.14 -6.68
N TRP A 147 5.92 12.60 -5.43
CA TRP A 147 4.78 13.37 -4.91
C TRP A 147 4.66 14.75 -5.56
N LEU A 148 5.78 15.44 -5.84
CA LEU A 148 5.77 16.78 -6.45
C LEU A 148 5.34 16.75 -7.92
N HIS A 149 5.77 15.73 -8.67
CA HIS A 149 5.32 15.54 -10.06
C HIS A 149 3.82 15.19 -10.12
N ARG A 150 3.29 14.41 -9.17
CA ARG A 150 1.84 14.16 -9.04
C ARG A 150 1.06 15.39 -8.55
N LEU A 151 1.68 16.25 -7.71
CA LEU A 151 1.10 17.51 -7.24
C LEU A 151 0.85 18.50 -8.39
N ILE A 152 1.79 18.54 -9.35
CA ILE A 152 1.70 19.43 -10.52
C ILE A 152 0.63 18.93 -11.52
N LYS A 153 0.39 17.62 -11.60
CA LYS A 153 -0.59 17.03 -12.53
C LYS A 153 -2.04 17.01 -12.04
N GLU A 154 -2.32 16.99 -10.73
CA GLU A 154 -3.70 16.99 -10.18
C GLU A 154 -3.91 17.95 -8.97
N PRO A 155 -3.70 19.28 -9.14
CA PRO A 155 -3.69 20.23 -8.02
C PRO A 155 -5.05 20.38 -7.31
N ARG A 156 -6.18 20.22 -8.03
CA ARG A 156 -7.53 20.43 -7.46
C ARG A 156 -8.01 19.32 -6.53
N ARG A 157 -7.51 18.09 -6.69
CA ARG A 157 -7.97 16.92 -5.94
C ARG A 157 -7.31 16.78 -4.57
N LEU A 158 -6.07 17.25 -4.42
CA LEU A 158 -5.32 17.24 -3.16
C LEU A 158 -5.53 18.49 -2.29
N ALA A 159 -5.87 19.64 -2.89
CA ALA A 159 -6.15 20.86 -2.13
C ALA A 159 -7.29 20.69 -1.12
N LYS A 160 -8.33 19.94 -1.49
CA LYS A 160 -9.48 19.67 -0.61
C LYS A 160 -9.11 18.83 0.62
N ARG A 161 -8.11 17.94 0.50
CA ARG A 161 -7.66 17.07 1.58
C ARG A 161 -6.77 17.82 2.58
N TYR A 162 -5.83 18.63 2.09
CA TYR A 162 -4.91 19.36 2.94
C TYR A 162 -5.53 20.58 3.64
N LEU A 163 -6.49 21.28 3.01
CA LEU A 163 -7.09 22.47 3.60
C LEU A 163 -8.26 22.18 4.55
N ILE A 164 -8.92 21.02 4.41
CA ILE A 164 -10.12 20.69 5.20
C ILE A 164 -9.81 19.70 6.32
N ASP A 165 -9.00 18.66 6.08
CA ASP A 165 -8.80 17.59 7.07
C ASP A 165 -7.61 17.83 8.02
N ASP A 166 -6.52 18.47 7.56
CA ASP A 166 -5.29 18.60 8.36
C ASP A 166 -5.25 19.87 9.24
N VAL A 167 -5.95 20.94 8.86
CA VAL A 167 -6.00 22.21 9.63
C VAL A 167 -6.64 22.04 11.02
N PRO A 168 -7.81 21.39 11.19
CA PRO A 168 -8.40 21.25 12.52
C PRO A 168 -7.56 20.35 13.44
N TYR A 169 -6.84 19.36 12.89
CA TYR A 169 -5.98 18.48 13.68
C TYR A 169 -4.69 19.18 14.14
N ALA A 170 -4.07 19.97 13.27
CA ALA A 170 -2.89 20.77 13.61
C ALA A 170 -3.23 21.88 14.62
N VAL A 171 -4.38 22.54 14.49
CA VAL A 171 -4.86 23.55 15.43
C VAL A 171 -5.20 22.93 16.79
N ALA A 172 -5.85 21.76 16.82
CA ALA A 172 -6.14 21.05 18.06
C ALA A 172 -4.85 20.60 18.78
N MET A 173 -3.85 20.13 18.04
CA MET A 173 -2.56 19.73 18.60
C MET A 173 -1.77 20.92 19.16
N LEU A 174 -1.73 22.05 18.44
CA LEU A 174 -1.08 23.28 18.91
C LEU A 174 -1.82 23.91 20.09
N GLY A 175 -3.15 23.83 20.11
CA GLY A 175 -3.97 24.24 21.25
C GLY A 175 -3.68 23.44 22.52
N ARG A 176 -3.56 22.11 22.41
CA ARG A 176 -3.17 21.24 23.54
C ARG A 176 -1.74 21.52 24.02
N ALA A 177 -0.78 21.70 23.09
CA ALA A 177 0.60 22.04 23.44
C ALA A 177 0.77 23.45 24.06
N ALA A 178 -0.17 24.36 23.83
CA ALA A 178 -0.22 25.67 24.47
C ALA A 178 -0.93 25.62 25.84
N ALA A 179 -1.96 24.78 25.98
CA ALA A 179 -2.63 24.53 27.26
C ALA A 179 -1.71 23.83 28.26
N ASP A 180 -0.95 22.81 27.82
CA ASP A 180 0.00 22.09 28.68
C ASP A 180 1.16 22.98 29.16
N ARG A 181 1.56 23.97 28.34
CA ARG A 181 2.55 24.98 28.74
C ARG A 181 2.03 26.01 29.74
N ARG A 182 0.72 26.23 29.80
CA ARG A 182 0.09 27.15 30.77
C ARG A 182 -0.24 26.47 32.10
N SER A 183 -0.35 25.14 32.12
CA SER A 183 -0.75 24.37 33.31
C SER A 183 0.40 23.84 34.17
N GLY A 184 1.65 24.25 33.91
CA GLY A 184 2.75 24.14 34.89
C GLY A 184 2.98 22.77 35.53
N ALA A 185 2.78 21.66 34.82
CA ALA A 185 3.16 20.34 35.33
C ALA A 185 4.65 20.10 35.04
N ALA A 186 5.51 20.50 35.98
CA ALA A 186 6.93 20.18 35.97
C ALA A 186 7.12 18.65 36.00
N ALA A 187 7.51 18.06 34.87
CA ALA A 187 8.01 16.69 34.83
C ALA A 187 9.50 16.71 35.21
N THR A 188 9.78 16.30 36.45
CA THR A 188 11.12 16.04 36.98
C THR A 188 11.83 15.00 36.09
N PRO A 189 13.05 15.25 35.59
CA PRO A 189 13.80 14.25 34.85
C PRO A 189 14.31 13.15 35.80
N PRO A 190 14.35 11.86 35.37
CA PRO A 190 14.94 10.80 36.16
C PRO A 190 16.46 10.98 36.25
N THR A 191 16.97 11.06 37.49
CA THR A 191 18.39 11.04 37.84
C THR A 191 19.08 9.82 37.25
N THR A 192 20.02 10.05 36.34
CA THR A 192 20.96 9.04 35.84
C THR A 192 22.10 8.92 36.84
N ALA A 193 22.12 7.84 37.63
CA ALA A 193 23.30 7.48 38.41
C ALA A 193 24.27 6.71 37.50
N SER A 194 25.40 7.33 37.15
CA SER A 194 26.55 6.63 36.55
C SER A 194 27.35 5.88 37.62
N PRO A 195 27.91 4.70 37.30
CA PRO A 195 28.79 3.97 38.20
C PRO A 195 30.21 4.55 38.15
N GLN A 196 30.77 4.91 39.31
CA GLN A 196 32.19 5.24 39.44
C GLN A 196 32.98 3.94 39.60
N HIS A 197 33.96 3.74 38.71
CA HIS A 197 35.12 2.88 38.96
C HIS A 197 36.08 3.62 39.91
N GLY A 198 36.63 2.89 40.88
CA GLY A 198 37.71 3.34 41.76
C GLY A 198 38.28 2.15 42.54
N GLU A 199 39.56 1.87 42.28
CA GLU A 199 40.35 0.72 42.72
C GLU A 199 40.74 0.72 44.21
N SER A 200 41.25 -0.44 44.64
CA SER A 200 42.32 -0.68 45.64
C SER A 200 42.03 -0.55 47.15
N SER A 201 41.90 -1.69 47.84
CA SER A 201 42.94 -2.28 48.73
C SER A 201 42.56 -3.70 49.13
#